data_AF-A0A6V7LN89-F1
#
_entry.id   AF-A0A6V7LN89-F1
#
_cell.length_a   1.000
_cell.length_b   1.000
_cell.length_c   1.000
_cell.angle_alpha   90.00
_cell.angle_beta   90.00
_cell.angle_gamma   90.00
#
_symmetry.space_group_name_H-M   'P 1'
#
loop_
_entity.id
_entity.type
_entity.pdbx_description
1 polymer ?
#
loop_
_entity_poly.entity_id
_entity_poly.type
_entity_poly.pdbx_seq_one_letter_code
_entity_poly.pdbx_strand_id
1 'polypeptide(L)'
;MASAAAELVAEREPEPTLLKMQDTNRTFVGAEGLVRMALEQYTEILETASDPRVSDWPLMDSPIPTFLIVLAYLYGVTLLGPRLMANKKPFRLKNVLVAYNAFQVIFSLGMMYE
;
A
#
# COMPACT_ATOMS: atom_id res chain seq x y z
N MET A 1 -60.02 -7.51 25.39
CA MET A 1 -58.62 -7.26 25.80
C MET A 1 -57.62 -8.29 25.23
N ALA A 2 -57.96 -9.03 24.16
CA ALA A 2 -57.06 -10.01 23.53
C ALA A 2 -56.60 -9.62 22.10
N SER A 3 -56.95 -8.42 21.62
CA SER A 3 -56.67 -7.99 20.24
C SER A 3 -55.47 -7.04 20.10
N ALA A 4 -55.03 -6.39 21.18
CA ALA A 4 -53.91 -5.42 21.12
C ALA A 4 -52.52 -6.06 21.30
N ALA A 5 -52.46 -7.31 21.81
CA ALA A 5 -51.20 -8.03 22.01
C ALA A 5 -50.72 -8.78 20.75
N ALA A 6 -51.61 -9.01 19.78
CA ALA A 6 -51.28 -9.70 18.53
C ALA A 6 -50.60 -8.77 17.50
N GLU A 7 -50.82 -7.44 17.61
CA GLU A 7 -50.28 -6.45 16.68
C GLU A 7 -48.86 -6.01 17.05
N LEU A 8 -48.47 -6.11 18.34
CA LEU A 8 -47.14 -5.76 18.83
C LEU A 8 -46.06 -6.83 18.56
N VAL A 9 -46.45 -8.01 18.03
CA VAL A 9 -45.51 -9.08 17.65
C VAL A 9 -45.13 -8.99 16.16
N ALA A 10 -45.90 -8.25 15.35
CA ALA A 10 -45.72 -8.20 13.89
C ALA A 10 -44.70 -7.15 13.41
N GLU A 11 -44.16 -6.31 14.30
CA GLU A 11 -43.25 -5.20 13.91
C GLU A 11 -41.90 -5.23 14.65
N ARG A 12 -41.48 -6.41 15.13
CA ARG A 12 -40.08 -6.65 15.48
C ARG A 12 -39.33 -7.06 14.21
N GLU A 13 -39.13 -6.07 13.33
CA GLU A 13 -38.08 -6.11 12.31
C GLU A 13 -36.79 -6.66 12.94
N PRO A 14 -36.17 -7.73 12.41
CA PRO A 14 -34.97 -8.29 13.02
C PRO A 14 -33.89 -7.22 13.00
N GLU A 15 -33.26 -6.99 14.15
CA GLU A 15 -32.19 -6.01 14.27
C GLU A 15 -31.15 -6.18 13.15
N PRO A 16 -30.70 -5.08 12.51
CA PRO A 16 -29.71 -5.13 11.42
C PRO A 16 -28.35 -5.69 11.86
N THR A 17 -28.15 -5.86 13.18
CA THR A 17 -26.95 -6.38 13.81
C THR A 17 -26.69 -7.84 13.45
N LEU A 18 -27.73 -8.68 13.34
CA LEU A 18 -27.53 -10.11 13.02
C LEU A 18 -27.17 -10.36 11.56
N LEU A 19 -27.62 -9.50 10.64
CA LEU A 19 -27.26 -9.55 9.23
C LEU A 19 -25.81 -9.10 9.01
N LYS A 20 -25.36 -8.01 9.66
CA LYS A 20 -23.95 -7.59 9.61
C LYS A 20 -23.01 -8.62 10.23
N MET A 21 -23.43 -9.33 11.27
CA MET A 21 -22.61 -10.38 11.90
C MET A 21 -22.59 -11.70 11.11
N GLN A 22 -23.67 -12.03 10.39
CA GLN A 22 -23.76 -13.26 9.59
C GLN A 22 -22.94 -13.18 8.30
N ASP A 23 -22.88 -12.00 7.67
CA ASP A 23 -22.04 -11.78 6.48
C ASP A 23 -20.55 -11.74 6.85
N THR A 24 -20.17 -11.13 7.98
CA THR A 24 -18.79 -11.17 8.50
C THR A 24 -18.31 -12.59 8.82
N ASN A 25 -19.18 -13.47 9.35
CA ASN A 25 -18.79 -14.85 9.68
C ASN A 25 -18.73 -15.77 8.43
N ARG A 26 -19.46 -15.45 7.35
CA ARG A 26 -19.43 -16.25 6.11
C ARG A 26 -18.32 -15.85 5.15
N THR A 27 -17.89 -14.59 5.17
CA THR A 27 -16.76 -14.13 4.37
C THR A 27 -15.42 -14.58 4.93
N PHE A 28 -15.32 -14.84 6.24
CA PHE A 28 -14.09 -15.27 6.93
C PHE A 28 -13.57 -16.68 6.58
N VAL A 29 -14.37 -17.52 5.91
CA VAL A 29 -14.02 -18.93 5.62
C VAL A 29 -13.62 -19.08 4.15
N GLY A 30 -12.43 -18.58 3.78
CA GLY A 30 -11.86 -18.79 2.46
C GLY A 30 -10.82 -17.73 2.05
N ALA A 31 -10.15 -17.98 0.92
CA ALA A 31 -9.17 -17.05 0.35
C ALA A 31 -9.77 -15.64 0.12
N GLU A 32 -11.04 -15.56 -0.25
CA GLU A 32 -11.79 -14.30 -0.40
C GLU A 32 -11.85 -13.47 0.88
N GLY A 33 -11.98 -14.13 2.05
CA GLY A 33 -11.98 -13.46 3.35
C GLY A 33 -10.63 -12.87 3.70
N LEU A 34 -9.57 -13.64 3.48
CA LEU A 34 -8.19 -13.17 3.72
C LEU A 34 -7.83 -11.99 2.82
N VAL A 35 -8.27 -12.02 1.55
CA VAL A 35 -8.06 -10.91 0.61
C VAL A 35 -8.81 -9.67 1.10
N ARG A 36 -10.07 -9.80 1.51
CA ARG A 36 -10.85 -8.67 2.04
C ARG A 36 -10.25 -8.10 3.31
N MET A 37 -9.82 -8.94 4.26
CA MET A 37 -9.13 -8.49 5.47
C MET A 37 -7.82 -7.74 5.14
N ALA A 38 -7.04 -8.23 4.16
CA ALA A 38 -5.81 -7.57 3.74
C ALA A 38 -6.08 -6.23 3.03
N LEU A 39 -7.15 -6.16 2.22
CA LEU A 39 -7.56 -4.94 1.55
C LEU A 39 -8.10 -3.90 2.53
N GLU A 40 -8.92 -4.32 3.50
CA GLU A 40 -9.46 -3.46 4.56
C GLU A 40 -8.33 -2.86 5.40
N GLN A 41 -7.36 -3.68 5.82
CA GLN A 41 -6.16 -3.21 6.52
C GLN A 41 -5.33 -2.23 5.67
N TYR A 42 -5.20 -2.50 4.37
CA TYR A 42 -4.49 -1.61 3.44
C TYR A 42 -5.19 -0.26 3.30
N THR A 43 -6.51 -0.24 3.12
CA THR A 43 -7.30 0.99 3.02
C THR A 43 -7.33 1.75 4.33
N GLU A 44 -7.42 1.07 5.47
CA GLU A 44 -7.45 1.70 6.80
C GLU A 44 -6.14 2.45 7.09
N ILE A 45 -4.99 1.86 6.75
CA ILE A 45 -3.67 2.50 6.91
C ILE A 45 -3.57 3.74 6.02
N LEU A 46 -4.02 3.66 4.77
CA LEU A 46 -3.95 4.79 3.84
C LEU A 46 -4.89 5.92 4.23
N GLU A 47 -6.12 5.61 4.67
CA GLU A 47 -7.08 6.64 5.06
C GLU A 47 -6.75 7.27 6.43
N THR A 48 -6.19 6.49 7.37
CA THR A 48 -5.90 6.97 8.73
C THR A 48 -4.54 7.68 8.84
N ALA A 49 -3.52 7.21 8.13
CA ALA A 49 -2.15 7.70 8.29
C ALA A 49 -1.66 8.64 7.16
N SER A 50 -2.43 8.79 6.08
CA SER A 50 -2.05 9.68 4.97
C SER A 50 -2.41 11.14 5.27
N ASP A 51 -1.41 12.03 5.21
CA ASP A 51 -1.64 13.47 5.30
C ASP A 51 -2.15 13.99 3.94
N PRO A 52 -3.33 14.62 3.88
CA PRO A 52 -3.90 15.11 2.62
C PRO A 52 -3.01 16.14 1.90
N ARG A 53 -2.09 16.81 2.60
CA ARG A 53 -1.18 17.81 2.01
C ARG A 53 -0.12 17.22 1.08
N VAL A 54 0.20 15.94 1.24
CA VAL A 54 1.20 15.22 0.45
C VAL A 54 0.58 14.20 -0.50
N SER A 55 -0.75 14.12 -0.54
CA SER A 55 -1.47 13.17 -1.40
C SER A 55 -1.12 13.34 -2.88
N ASP A 56 -1.07 14.58 -3.38
CA ASP A 56 -0.74 14.87 -4.78
C ASP A 56 0.75 14.68 -5.13
N TRP A 57 1.59 14.27 -4.17
CA TRP A 57 3.02 14.09 -4.42
C TRP A 57 3.28 12.79 -5.18
N PRO A 58 4.25 12.79 -6.12
CA PRO A 58 4.60 11.58 -6.84
C PRO A 58 5.05 10.49 -5.86
N LEU A 59 4.55 9.27 -6.04
CA LEU A 59 4.82 8.08 -5.21
C LEU A 59 4.17 8.08 -3.81
N MET A 60 3.31 9.05 -3.48
CA MET A 60 2.61 9.11 -2.19
C MET A 60 1.16 8.58 -2.22
N ASP A 61 0.54 8.45 -3.40
CA ASP A 61 -0.82 7.88 -3.56
C ASP A 61 -0.95 6.45 -3.02
N SER A 62 0.09 5.65 -3.22
CA SER A 62 0.11 4.25 -2.81
C SER A 62 1.55 3.79 -2.63
N PRO A 63 1.83 2.88 -1.68
CA PRO A 63 3.14 2.27 -1.54
C PRO A 63 3.45 1.26 -2.66
N ILE A 64 2.43 0.82 -3.43
CA ILE A 64 2.57 -0.20 -4.48
C ILE A 64 3.54 0.25 -5.59
N PRO A 65 3.41 1.45 -6.19
CA PRO A 65 4.41 2.00 -7.12
C PRO A 65 5.85 1.95 -6.60
N THR A 66 6.05 2.31 -5.33
CA THR A 66 7.37 2.31 -4.69
C THR A 66 7.94 0.90 -4.59
N PHE A 67 7.14 -0.06 -4.14
CA PHE A 67 7.55 -1.47 -4.08
C PHE A 67 7.89 -2.03 -5.46
N LEU A 68 7.10 -1.69 -6.49
CA LEU A 68 7.37 -2.11 -7.86
C LEU A 68 8.76 -1.62 -8.33
N ILE A 69 9.08 -0.35 -8.08
CA ILE A 69 10.39 0.23 -8.45
C ILE A 69 11.52 -0.48 -7.73
N VAL A 70 11.37 -0.77 -6.43
CA VAL A 70 12.38 -1.49 -5.65
C VAL A 70 12.59 -2.91 -6.19
N LEU A 71 11.51 -3.64 -6.48
CA LEU A 71 11.60 -4.99 -7.06
C LEU A 71 12.26 -4.96 -8.44
N ALA A 72 11.91 -3.98 -9.28
CA ALA A 72 12.53 -3.80 -10.59
C ALA A 72 14.04 -3.48 -10.45
N TYR A 73 14.42 -2.63 -9.49
CA TYR A 73 15.81 -2.33 -9.18
C TYR A 73 16.58 -3.57 -8.74
N LEU A 74 16.04 -4.35 -7.80
CA LEU A 74 16.66 -5.59 -7.32
C LEU A 74 16.82 -6.60 -8.46
N TYR A 75 15.79 -6.80 -9.28
CA TYR A 75 15.88 -7.67 -10.46
C TYR A 75 16.98 -7.20 -11.42
N GLY A 76 17.02 -5.89 -11.70
CA GLY A 76 18.02 -5.29 -12.57
C GLY A 76 19.45 -5.47 -12.06
N VAL A 77 19.71 -5.21 -10.78
CA VAL A 77 21.06 -5.27 -10.20
C VAL A 77 21.53 -6.69 -9.93
N THR A 78 20.65 -7.59 -9.49
CA THR A 78 21.05 -8.95 -9.08
C THR A 78 21.15 -9.92 -10.25
N LEU A 79 20.27 -9.79 -11.25
CA LEU A 79 20.15 -10.80 -12.30
C LEU A 79 20.57 -10.25 -13.66
N LEU A 80 20.03 -9.10 -14.06
CA LEU A 80 20.29 -8.54 -15.37
C LEU A 80 21.71 -7.94 -15.46
N GLY A 81 22.14 -7.22 -14.43
CA GLY A 81 23.44 -6.56 -14.35
C GLY A 81 24.61 -7.54 -14.53
N PRO A 82 24.75 -8.59 -13.70
CA PRO A 82 25.84 -9.55 -13.80
C PRO A 82 25.82 -10.31 -15.13
N ARG A 83 24.64 -10.67 -15.66
CA ARG A 83 24.53 -11.35 -16.95
C ARG A 83 25.00 -10.48 -18.12
N LEU A 84 24.66 -9.20 -18.13
CA LEU A 84 25.10 -8.27 -19.18
C LEU A 84 26.59 -7.91 -19.07
N MET A 85 27.13 -7.89 -17.84
CA MET A 85 28.54 -7.56 -17.57
C MET A 85 29.49 -8.75 -17.64
N ALA A 86 28.98 -10.00 -17.67
CA ALA A 86 29.81 -11.21 -17.66
C ALA A 86 30.89 -11.26 -18.76
N ASN A 87 30.63 -10.68 -19.93
CA ASN A 87 31.55 -10.67 -21.07
C ASN A 87 32.07 -9.26 -21.43
N LYS A 88 31.89 -8.26 -20.55
CA LYS A 88 32.28 -6.87 -20.82
C LYS A 88 33.26 -6.35 -19.77
N LYS A 89 34.22 -5.54 -20.21
CA LYS A 89 35.16 -4.87 -19.30
C LYS A 89 34.41 -3.85 -18.42
N PRO A 90 34.87 -3.61 -17.18
CA PRO A 90 34.25 -2.63 -16.29
C PRO A 90 34.19 -1.23 -16.93
N PHE A 91 33.06 -0.55 -16.77
CA PHE A 91 32.88 0.80 -17.27
C PHE A 91 33.73 1.80 -16.47
N ARG A 92 34.44 2.70 -17.16
CA ARG A 92 35.20 3.79 -16.52
C ARG A 92 34.30 5.00 -16.27
N LEU A 93 33.54 4.96 -15.17
CA LEU A 93 32.57 6.01 -14.82
C LEU A 93 33.11 7.08 -13.85
N LYS A 94 34.44 7.25 -13.78
CA LYS A 94 35.10 8.11 -12.77
C LYS A 94 34.51 9.53 -12.72
N ASN A 95 34.42 10.21 -13.87
CA ASN A 95 33.95 11.59 -13.91
C ASN A 95 32.45 11.70 -13.56
N VAL A 96 31.65 10.72 -13.99
CA VAL A 96 30.22 10.64 -13.67
C VAL A 96 30.04 10.45 -12.15
N LEU A 97 30.85 9.58 -11.54
CA LEU A 97 30.80 9.32 -10.10
C LEU A 97 31.21 10.54 -9.27
N VAL A 98 32.22 11.30 -9.73
CA VAL A 98 32.61 12.57 -9.09
C VAL A 98 31.48 13.59 -9.17
N ALA A 99 30.88 13.78 -10.35
CA ALA A 99 29.77 14.71 -10.54
C ALA A 99 28.54 14.32 -9.69
N TYR A 100 28.20 13.04 -9.66
CA TYR A 100 27.10 12.50 -8.86
C TYR A 100 27.29 12.79 -7.36
N ASN A 101 28.48 12.49 -6.81
CA ASN A 101 28.75 12.74 -5.40
C ASN A 101 28.75 14.23 -5.07
N ALA A 102 29.30 15.08 -5.95
CA ALA A 102 29.25 16.53 -5.77
C ALA A 102 27.80 17.05 -5.72
N PHE A 103 26.95 16.59 -6.63
CA PHE A 103 25.52 16.89 -6.61
C PHE A 103 24.86 16.41 -5.31
N GLN A 104 25.15 15.18 -4.88
CA GLN A 104 24.59 14.62 -3.64
C GLN A 104 24.95 15.46 -2.40
N VAL A 105 26.19 15.95 -2.30
CA VAL A 105 26.60 16.83 -1.20
C VAL A 105 25.87 18.17 -1.25
N ILE A 106 25.79 18.80 -2.42
CA ILE A 106 25.07 20.08 -2.58
C ILE A 106 23.59 19.93 -2.22
N PHE A 107 22.95 18.85 -2.68
CA PHE A 107 21.55 18.58 -2.38
C PHE A 107 21.32 18.32 -0.88
N SER A 108 22.19 17.54 -0.23
CA SER A 108 22.13 17.33 1.21
C SER A 108 22.35 18.62 2.01
N LEU A 109 23.24 19.51 1.57
CA LEU A 109 23.41 20.83 2.18
C LEU A 109 22.16 21.70 2.01
N GLY A 110 21.52 21.66 0.84
CA GLY A 110 20.24 22.32 0.60
C GLY A 110 19.14 21.82 1.55
N MET A 111 18.97 20.50 1.67
CA MET A 111 18.01 19.90 2.61
C MET A 111 18.31 20.17 4.09
N MET A 112 19.57 20.46 4.45
CA MET A 112 19.95 20.80 5.83
C MET A 112 19.69 22.28 6.15
N TYR A 113 19.72 23.15 5.13
CA TYR A 113 19.43 24.57 5.29
C TYR A 113 17.93 24.85 5.37
N GLU A 114 17.14 24.10 4.59
CA GLU A 114 15.67 24.07 4.68
C GLU A 114 15.20 23.44 6.00
#